data_AF-A0A2R6KTA3-F1
#
_entry.id   AF-A0A2R6KTA3-F1
#
_cell.length_a   1.000
_cell.length_b   1.000
_cell.length_c   1.000
_cell.angle_alpha   90.00
_cell.angle_beta   90.00
_cell.angle_gamma   90.00
#
_symmetry.space_group_name_H-M   'P 1'
#
loop_
_entity.id
_entity.type
_entity.pdbx_description
1 polymer ?
#
loop_
_entity_poly.entity_id
_entity_poly.type
_entity_poly.pdbx_seq_one_letter_code
_entity_poly.pdbx_strand_id
1 'polypeptide(L)' 'MSEFTVTGQWSARDGWQPFEKEIEAENENVAREHVLAEFGSRHGLKRTQVRIEGVDA' A
#
# COMPACT_ATOMS: atom_id res chain seq x y z
N MET A 1 -3.13 -2.42 18.37
CA MET A 1 -2.28 -2.33 17.17
C MET A 1 -1.96 -3.75 16.78
N SER A 2 -2.15 -4.08 15.51
CA SER A 2 -1.81 -5.37 14.93
C SER A 2 -0.96 -5.14 13.69
N GLU A 3 -0.12 -6.11 13.35
CA GLU A 3 0.61 -6.12 12.08
C GLU A 3 -0.31 -6.64 10.98
N PHE A 4 -0.23 -6.01 9.80
CA PHE A 4 -0.96 -6.41 8.60
C PHE A 4 0.01 -6.48 7.43
N THR A 5 -0.16 -7.49 6.58
CA THR A 5 0.49 -7.59 5.28
C THR A 5 -0.42 -7.00 4.21
N VAL A 6 0.01 -5.94 3.55
CA VAL A 6 -0.71 -5.32 2.44
C VAL A 6 0.00 -5.62 1.13
N THR A 7 -0.74 -6.19 0.18
CA THR A 7 -0.23 -6.55 -1.15
C THR A 7 -0.92 -5.74 -2.24
N GLY A 8 -0.22 -5.49 -3.32
CA GLY A 8 -0.79 -4.81 -4.46
C GLY A 8 0.24 -4.45 -5.53
N GLN A 9 -0.11 -3.47 -6.34
CA GLN A 9 0.75 -2.99 -7.43
C GLN A 9 0.74 -1.47 -7.50
N TRP A 10 1.82 -0.89 -8.02
CA TRP A 10 1.95 0.54 -8.26
C TRP A 10 2.43 0.84 -9.68
N SER A 11 2.03 1.99 -10.23
CA SER A 11 2.39 2.42 -11.58
C SER A 11 3.80 2.99 -11.59
N ALA A 12 4.76 2.17 -12.00
CA ALA A 12 6.12 2.60 -12.29
C ALA A 12 6.25 3.14 -13.73
N ARG A 13 7.47 3.55 -14.09
CA ARG A 13 7.79 4.04 -15.43
C ARG A 13 7.53 3.00 -16.52
N ASP A 14 7.89 1.74 -16.25
CA ASP A 14 7.82 0.64 -17.23
C ASP A 14 6.59 -0.27 -17.04
N GLY A 15 5.59 0.20 -16.30
CA GLY A 15 4.33 -0.51 -16.06
C GLY A 15 4.01 -0.72 -14.59
N TRP A 16 3.03 -1.57 -14.32
CA TRP A 16 2.64 -1.93 -12.96
C TRP A 16 3.68 -2.86 -12.34
N GLN A 17 4.08 -2.55 -11.11
CA GLN A 17 5.06 -3.31 -10.33
C GLN A 17 4.42 -3.77 -9.02
N PRO A 18 4.60 -5.04 -8.62
CA PRO A 18 4.03 -5.54 -7.37
C PRO A 18 4.75 -4.96 -6.16
N PHE A 19 4.05 -4.96 -5.02
CA PHE A 19 4.61 -4.71 -3.71
C PHE A 19 3.94 -5.58 -2.65
N GLU A 20 4.66 -5.80 -1.57
CA GLU A 20 4.19 -6.36 -0.32
C GLU A 20 4.76 -5.51 0.81
N LYS A 21 3.97 -5.28 1.86
CA LYS A 21 4.37 -4.40 2.95
C LYS A 21 3.72 -4.78 4.27
N GLU A 22 4.55 -4.94 5.29
CA GLU A 22 4.12 -5.10 6.67
C GLU A 22 3.87 -3.71 7.28
N ILE A 23 2.69 -3.54 7.90
CA ILE A 23 2.23 -2.28 8.47
C ILE A 23 1.56 -2.55 9.82
N GLU A 24 2.00 -1.88 10.88
CA GLU A 24 1.23 -1.80 12.12
C GLU A 24 0.06 -0.83 11.95
N ALA A 25 -1.15 -1.28 12.27
CA ALA A 25 -2.36 -0.47 12.18
C ALA A 25 -3.40 -0.86 13.24
N GLU A 26 -4.44 -0.03 13.38
CA GLU A 26 -5.58 -0.31 14.24
C GLU A 26 -6.55 -1.32 13.62
N ASN A 27 -6.62 -1.38 12.29
CA ASN A 27 -7.44 -2.30 11.49
C ASN A 27 -7.00 -2.28 10.01
N GLU A 28 -7.57 -3.16 9.19
CA GLU A 28 -7.24 -3.29 7.76
C GLU A 28 -7.42 -1.98 6.97
N ASN A 29 -8.48 -1.19 7.24
CA ASN A 29 -8.70 0.08 6.53
C ASN A 29 -7.59 1.09 6.84
N VAL A 30 -7.16 1.14 8.10
CA VAL A 30 -6.04 2.00 8.53
C VAL A 30 -4.73 1.52 7.90
N ALA A 31 -4.50 0.20 7.81
CA ALA A 31 -3.33 -0.36 7.11
C ALA A 31 -3.29 0.07 5.62
N ARG A 32 -4.44 0.03 4.93
CA ARG A 32 -4.55 0.50 3.54
C ARG A 32 -4.20 1.97 3.39
N GLU A 33 -4.72 2.83 4.28
CA GLU A 33 -4.43 4.26 4.23
C GLU A 33 -2.96 4.56 4.53
N HIS A 34 -2.32 3.85 5.47
CA HIS A 34 -0.88 3.97 5.70
C HIS A 34 -0.07 3.66 4.44
N VAL A 35 -0.41 2.57 3.72
CA VAL A 35 0.25 2.23 2.46
C VAL A 35 0.10 3.35 1.43
N LEU A 36 -1.13 3.83 1.20
CA LEU A 36 -1.38 4.91 0.23
C LEU A 36 -0.63 6.20 0.61
N ALA A 37 -0.58 6.55 1.89
CA ALA A 37 0.14 7.73 2.40
C ALA A 37 1.67 7.58 2.25
N GLU A 38 2.21 6.40 2.54
CA GLU A 38 3.63 6.10 2.36
C GLU A 38 4.05 6.18 0.88
N PHE A 39 3.27 5.58 -0.03
CA PHE A 39 3.56 5.66 -1.47
C PHE A 39 3.43 7.10 -1.99
N GLY A 40 2.46 7.87 -1.51
CA GLY A 40 2.32 9.27 -1.84
C GLY A 40 3.50 10.12 -1.35
N SER A 41 3.92 9.94 -0.10
CA SER A 41 4.98 10.75 0.52
C SER A 41 6.39 10.41 0.03
N ARG A 42 6.71 9.11 -0.15
CA ARG A 42 8.07 8.66 -0.53
C ARG A 42 8.29 8.66 -2.05
N HIS A 43 7.24 8.40 -2.83
CA HIS A 43 7.35 8.20 -4.27
C HIS A 43 6.53 9.20 -5.10
N GLY A 44 5.78 10.11 -4.47
CA GLY A 44 4.98 11.10 -5.17
C GLY A 44 3.81 10.52 -5.96
N LEU A 45 3.39 9.29 -5.64
CA LEU A 45 2.32 8.61 -6.38
C LEU A 45 0.95 9.14 -6.00
N LYS A 46 0.09 9.33 -6.99
CA LYS A 46 -1.34 9.57 -6.75
C LYS A 46 -1.99 8.27 -6.26
N ARG A 47 -3.07 8.39 -5.48
CA ARG A 47 -3.86 7.22 -5.04
C ARG A 47 -4.34 6.34 -6.20
N THR A 48 -4.59 6.91 -7.39
CA THR A 48 -4.98 6.15 -8.59
C THR A 48 -3.83 5.37 -9.24
N GLN A 49 -2.58 5.64 -8.85
CA GLN A 49 -1.38 4.96 -9.32
C GLN A 49 -0.93 3.83 -8.37
N VAL A 50 -1.74 3.52 -7.34
CA VAL A 50 -1.50 2.42 -6.41
C VAL A 50 -2.81 1.61 -6.33
N ARG A 51 -2.70 0.30 -6.54
CA ARG A 51 -3.82 -0.64 -6.46
C ARG A 51 -3.53 -1.65 -5.36
N ILE A 52 -4.31 -1.61 -4.29
CA ILE A 52 -4.22 -2.60 -3.21
C ILE A 52 -5.11 -3.79 -3.58
N GLU A 53 -4.52 -4.98 -3.55
CA GLU A 53 -5.15 -6.25 -3.94
C GLU A 53 -5.59 -7.06 -2.72
N GLY A 54 -4.80 -7.05 -1.63
CA GLY A 54 -5.08 -7.80 -0.41
C GLY A 54 -4.60 -7.08 0.85
N VAL A 55 -5.23 -7.41 1.97
CA VAL A 55 -4.80 -7.05 3.32
C VAL A 55 -5.05 -8.27 4.19
N ASP A 56 -3.98 -8.80 4.76
CA ASP A 56 -3.98 -9.99 5.61
C ASP A 56 -3.41 -9.64 6.98
N ALA A 57 -3.84 -10.34 8.04
CA ALA A 57 -3.46 -10.11 9.44
C ALA A 57 -2.68 -11.29 10.02
#